data_AF-A0AAV0IWZ5-F1
#
_entry.id   AF-A0AAV0IWZ5-F1
#
_cell.length_a   1.000
_cell.length_b   1.000
_cell.length_c   1.000
_cell.angle_alpha   90.00
_cell.angle_beta   90.00
_cell.angle_gamma   90.00
#
_symmetry.space_group_name_H-M   'P 1'
#
loop_
_entity.id
_entity.type
_entity.pdbx_description
1 polymer ?
#
loop_
_entity_poly.entity_id
_entity_poly.type
_entity_poly.pdbx_seq_one_letter_code
_entity_poly.pdbx_strand_id
1 'polypeptide(L)'
;MSFWKDVIDSLSSVFSPENSTSPQQRRSPGSMEGVAGARISNELCAYKLKGYCDLATKEIDKAVSNEEEGLVDDAIVHYKNAQRILMEASSISAPSYISSSEKQKVTSYRQKISKWQGEVSERLHALNPSTGLSSTSTSRSHQKEKPLTSRQDLPRRPTRNGSALGNQSTRASYVKPPGESSNSYEAKLVEMINTAIVDRSPSVKWEDVAGLEKAKQALLEMVILPTKRRDLFTGLRRPARGLLLFGPPGNGKTMLAKAVASESQATFFNVSASSLTSKWVGEAEKLVRTLFTVAVSRQPSVIFMDEIDCVMSTRKADENDASRRLKSEFLIQFDGVTSNSNDLVIVIGATNKPQELDDAVLRRLVKRIYIPLPDEKVRRLLLKHKLKGQAFSLPGKYILPHSVAHASLDLF
;
A
#
# COMPACT_ATOMS: atom_id res chain seq x y z
N MET A 1 -18.67 -22.01 -19.27
CA MET A 1 -17.23 -21.70 -19.20
C MET A 1 -16.72 -20.81 -20.34
N SER A 2 -17.22 -20.85 -21.60
CA SER A 2 -16.70 -19.95 -22.66
C SER A 2 -17.35 -18.56 -22.73
N PHE A 3 -18.63 -18.43 -22.34
CA PHE A 3 -19.38 -17.17 -22.48
C PHE A 3 -18.77 -15.97 -21.74
N TRP A 4 -18.25 -16.16 -20.51
CA TRP A 4 -17.63 -15.07 -19.74
C TRP A 4 -16.22 -14.72 -20.22
N LYS A 5 -15.49 -15.66 -20.84
CA LYS A 5 -14.24 -15.35 -21.54
C LYS A 5 -14.50 -14.50 -22.77
N ASP A 6 -15.56 -14.80 -23.53
CA ASP A 6 -15.99 -13.96 -24.66
C ASP A 6 -16.47 -12.56 -24.21
N VAL A 7 -17.11 -12.45 -23.03
CA VAL A 7 -17.48 -11.16 -22.43
C VAL A 7 -16.23 -10.39 -21.98
N ILE A 8 -15.23 -11.04 -21.39
CA ILE A 8 -13.95 -10.44 -20.97
C ILE A 8 -13.08 -10.05 -22.18
N ASP A 9 -13.13 -10.80 -23.27
CA ASP A 9 -12.42 -10.48 -24.51
C ASP A 9 -13.15 -9.39 -25.33
N SER A 10 -14.48 -9.35 -25.27
CA SER A 10 -15.24 -8.19 -25.73
C SER A 10 -14.95 -6.94 -24.88
N LEU A 11 -14.55 -7.10 -23.62
CA LEU A 11 -14.16 -6.00 -22.74
C LEU A 11 -12.76 -5.48 -23.07
N SER A 12 -11.81 -6.32 -23.49
CA SER A 12 -10.45 -5.88 -23.83
C SER A 12 -10.36 -5.19 -25.20
N SER A 13 -11.17 -5.63 -26.18
CA SER A 13 -11.15 -5.10 -27.55
C SER A 13 -11.68 -3.66 -27.69
N VAL A 14 -12.52 -3.18 -26.77
CA VAL A 14 -13.04 -1.80 -26.78
C VAL A 14 -12.06 -0.78 -26.15
N PHE A 15 -10.95 -1.25 -25.56
CA PHE A 15 -9.92 -0.40 -24.92
C PHE A 15 -8.64 -0.20 -25.74
N SER A 16 -8.62 -0.60 -27.02
CA SER A 16 -7.51 -0.24 -27.92
C SER A 16 -7.60 1.23 -28.34
N PRO A 17 -6.54 2.04 -28.18
CA PRO A 17 -6.55 3.44 -28.61
C PRO A 17 -6.41 3.51 -30.13
N GLU A 18 -7.48 3.90 -30.84
CA GLU A 18 -7.36 4.28 -32.25
C GLU A 18 -6.57 5.59 -32.37
N ASN A 19 -5.50 5.47 -33.15
CA ASN A 19 -4.59 6.50 -33.61
C ASN A 19 -5.38 7.60 -34.35
N SER A 20 -5.39 8.84 -33.85
CA SER A 20 -5.87 10.00 -34.61
C SER A 20 -5.04 11.27 -34.32
N THR A 21 -4.10 11.49 -35.23
CA THR A 21 -3.82 12.73 -35.96
C THR A 21 -4.27 14.06 -35.32
N SER A 22 -3.28 14.89 -35.03
CA SER A 22 -3.35 16.31 -34.71
C SER A 22 -4.11 17.16 -35.73
N PRO A 23 -4.77 18.24 -35.27
CA PRO A 23 -4.80 19.49 -36.03
C PRO A 23 -4.21 20.66 -35.23
N GLN A 24 -3.25 21.35 -35.86
CA GLN A 24 -2.91 22.74 -35.57
C GLN A 24 -4.15 23.63 -35.79
N GLN A 25 -4.40 24.62 -34.92
CA GLN A 25 -4.52 26.03 -35.33
C GLN A 25 -4.70 27.02 -34.16
N ARG A 26 -3.76 27.98 -34.15
CA ARG A 26 -3.88 29.43 -33.93
C ARG A 26 -4.39 30.00 -32.59
N ARG A 27 -3.49 30.80 -31.99
CA ARG A 27 -3.72 31.83 -30.98
C ARG A 27 -4.46 33.04 -31.57
N SER A 28 -5.28 33.69 -30.75
CA SER A 28 -5.35 35.16 -30.51
C SER A 28 -6.20 35.46 -29.26
N PRO A 29 -5.99 36.60 -28.56
CA PRO A 29 -6.29 36.77 -27.14
C PRO A 29 -7.65 37.43 -26.86
N GLY A 30 -8.29 37.05 -25.75
CA GLY A 30 -9.53 37.67 -25.24
C GLY A 30 -9.31 38.41 -23.93
N SER A 31 -9.81 39.65 -23.88
CA SER A 31 -9.90 40.54 -22.72
C SER A 31 -11.06 40.18 -21.78
N MET A 32 -10.78 40.31 -20.48
CA MET A 32 -11.61 40.71 -19.32
C MET A 32 -12.99 40.08 -19.00
N GLU A 33 -13.02 39.55 -17.76
CA GLU A 33 -14.02 39.69 -16.68
C GLU A 33 -15.43 39.06 -16.76
N GLY A 34 -15.82 38.39 -15.65
CA GLY A 34 -17.23 38.31 -15.24
C GLY A 34 -17.76 36.99 -14.65
N VAL A 35 -17.40 36.68 -13.39
CA VAL A 35 -18.26 36.12 -12.30
C VAL A 35 -19.07 34.80 -12.51
N ALA A 36 -18.63 33.79 -11.73
CA ALA A 36 -19.34 32.83 -10.90
C ALA A 36 -20.52 31.96 -11.42
N GLY A 37 -20.33 30.64 -11.28
CA GLY A 37 -21.17 29.90 -10.32
C GLY A 37 -22.34 29.08 -10.86
N ALA A 38 -22.19 28.26 -11.92
CA ALA A 38 -23.21 27.22 -12.22
C ALA A 38 -22.77 26.09 -13.19
N ARG A 39 -21.47 25.83 -13.42
CA ARG A 39 -21.03 24.86 -14.47
C ARG A 39 -20.43 23.54 -13.97
N ILE A 40 -20.23 23.34 -12.67
CA ILE A 40 -19.42 22.21 -12.15
C ILE A 40 -20.25 20.96 -11.76
N SER A 41 -21.59 21.03 -11.74
CA SER A 41 -22.40 19.92 -11.20
C SER A 41 -22.79 18.80 -12.18
N ASN A 42 -22.64 18.99 -13.50
CA ASN A 42 -23.26 18.08 -14.47
C ASN A 42 -22.32 17.02 -15.05
N GLU A 43 -21.00 17.22 -15.03
CA GLU A 43 -20.02 16.26 -15.56
C GLU A 43 -19.87 15.01 -14.67
N LEU A 44 -20.46 15.01 -13.46
CA LEU A 44 -20.24 13.98 -12.45
C LEU A 44 -20.98 12.65 -12.71
N CYS A 45 -22.05 12.65 -13.53
CA CYS A 45 -22.92 11.48 -13.70
C CYS A 45 -22.24 10.34 -14.47
N ALA A 46 -21.58 10.65 -15.59
CA ALA A 46 -20.86 9.66 -16.39
C ALA A 46 -19.67 9.07 -15.64
N TYR A 47 -18.92 9.89 -14.88
CA TYR A 47 -17.82 9.42 -14.04
C TYR A 47 -18.30 8.53 -12.88
N LYS A 48 -19.42 8.87 -12.24
CA LYS A 48 -20.03 8.01 -11.22
C LYS A 48 -20.43 6.66 -11.80
N LEU A 49 -21.18 6.65 -12.90
CA LEU A 49 -21.58 5.40 -13.57
C LEU A 49 -20.39 4.55 -14.00
N LYS A 50 -19.32 5.18 -14.51
CA LYS A 50 -18.06 4.49 -14.81
C LYS A 50 -17.47 3.84 -13.55
N GLY A 51 -17.41 4.54 -12.42
CA GLY A 51 -16.92 3.99 -11.16
C GLY A 51 -17.73 2.80 -10.65
N TYR A 52 -19.06 2.84 -10.81
CA TYR A 52 -19.92 1.70 -10.49
C TYR A 52 -19.68 0.51 -11.42
N CYS A 53 -19.48 0.75 -12.72
CA CYS A 53 -19.12 -0.30 -13.66
C CYS A 53 -17.78 -0.96 -13.27
N ASP A 54 -16.75 -0.15 -12.97
CA ASP A 54 -15.43 -0.66 -12.60
C ASP A 54 -15.46 -1.48 -11.29
N LEU A 55 -16.32 -1.09 -10.33
CA LEU A 55 -16.51 -1.82 -9.08
C LEU A 55 -17.30 -3.13 -9.30
N ALA A 56 -18.33 -3.11 -10.15
CA ALA A 56 -19.10 -4.28 -10.50
C ALA A 56 -18.24 -5.33 -11.24
N THR A 57 -17.39 -4.90 -12.20
CA THR A 57 -16.47 -5.81 -12.90
C THR A 57 -15.56 -6.55 -11.93
N LYS A 58 -14.96 -5.85 -10.96
CA LYS A 58 -14.08 -6.48 -9.96
C LYS A 58 -14.79 -7.53 -9.10
N GLU A 59 -16.05 -7.30 -8.74
CA GLU A 59 -16.81 -8.29 -7.96
C GLU A 59 -17.27 -9.47 -8.82
N ILE A 60 -17.58 -9.24 -10.10
CA ILE A 60 -17.89 -10.32 -11.05
C ILE A 60 -16.65 -11.18 -11.32
N ASP A 61 -15.47 -10.58 -11.50
CA ASP A 61 -14.22 -11.31 -11.72
C ASP A 61 -13.87 -12.25 -10.54
N LYS A 62 -14.07 -11.77 -9.31
CA LYS A 62 -13.94 -12.60 -8.10
C LYS A 62 -14.97 -13.72 -8.06
N ALA A 63 -16.22 -13.43 -8.43
CA ALA A 63 -17.28 -14.43 -8.46
C ALA A 63 -16.96 -15.56 -9.46
N VAL A 64 -16.51 -15.21 -10.67
CA VAL A 64 -16.12 -16.17 -11.71
C VAL A 64 -14.90 -16.97 -11.27
N SER A 65 -13.89 -16.33 -10.68
CA SER A 65 -12.67 -17.02 -10.19
C SER A 65 -13.01 -18.06 -9.12
N ASN A 66 -13.86 -17.70 -8.14
CA ASN A 66 -14.31 -18.63 -7.11
C ASN A 66 -15.18 -19.76 -7.68
N GLU A 67 -15.94 -19.50 -8.74
CA GLU A 67 -16.70 -20.53 -9.45
C GLU A 67 -15.79 -21.52 -10.21
N GLU A 68 -14.71 -21.02 -10.85
CA GLU A 68 -13.69 -21.86 -11.49
C GLU A 68 -12.94 -22.74 -10.47
N GLU A 69 -12.73 -22.23 -9.26
CA GLU A 69 -12.12 -22.95 -8.13
C GLU A 69 -13.08 -23.91 -7.41
N GLY A 70 -14.37 -23.92 -7.78
CA GLY A 70 -15.40 -24.78 -7.19
C GLY A 70 -15.96 -24.29 -5.84
N LEU A 71 -15.64 -23.07 -5.44
CA LEU A 71 -16.11 -22.42 -4.21
C LEU A 71 -17.45 -21.70 -4.45
N VAL A 72 -18.52 -22.49 -4.62
CA VAL A 72 -19.85 -21.98 -5.02
C VAL A 72 -20.45 -21.00 -4.01
N ASP A 73 -20.28 -21.24 -2.71
CA ASP A 73 -20.84 -20.38 -1.66
C ASP A 73 -20.21 -18.98 -1.67
N ASP A 74 -18.89 -18.91 -1.85
CA ASP A 74 -18.15 -17.63 -1.94
C ASP A 74 -18.46 -16.91 -3.27
N ALA A 75 -18.62 -17.65 -4.36
CA ALA A 75 -19.06 -17.09 -5.64
C ALA A 75 -20.45 -16.42 -5.55
N ILE A 76 -21.41 -17.05 -4.84
CA ILE A 76 -22.75 -16.48 -4.61
C ILE A 76 -22.68 -15.16 -3.84
N VAL A 77 -21.79 -15.04 -2.85
CA VAL A 77 -21.59 -13.79 -2.09
C VAL A 77 -21.11 -12.66 -3.01
N HIS A 78 -20.12 -12.95 -3.86
CA HIS A 78 -19.61 -11.96 -4.81
C HIS A 78 -20.63 -11.59 -5.89
N TYR A 79 -21.41 -12.54 -6.41
CA TYR A 79 -22.51 -12.23 -7.33
C TYR A 79 -23.61 -11.37 -6.67
N LYS A 80 -23.98 -11.63 -5.41
CA LYS A 80 -24.93 -10.78 -4.66
C LYS A 80 -24.41 -9.37 -4.45
N ASN A 81 -23.10 -9.24 -4.17
CA ASN A 81 -22.45 -7.93 -4.05
C ASN A 81 -22.45 -7.17 -5.39
N ALA A 82 -22.10 -7.83 -6.49
CA ALA A 82 -22.18 -7.24 -7.82
C ALA A 82 -23.61 -6.79 -8.16
N GLN A 83 -24.62 -7.62 -7.88
CA GLN A 83 -26.03 -7.27 -8.10
C GLN A 83 -26.45 -6.02 -7.32
N ARG A 84 -26.03 -5.89 -6.06
CA ARG A 84 -26.29 -4.71 -5.23
C ARG A 84 -25.67 -3.43 -5.81
N ILE A 85 -24.42 -3.51 -6.26
CA ILE A 85 -23.69 -2.39 -6.89
C ILE A 85 -24.40 -1.94 -8.17
N LEU A 86 -24.86 -2.89 -9.00
CA LEU A 86 -25.58 -2.60 -10.24
C LEU A 86 -26.96 -1.97 -10.00
N MET A 87 -27.69 -2.44 -8.98
CA MET A 87 -28.96 -1.84 -8.57
C MET A 87 -28.76 -0.40 -8.08
N GLU A 88 -27.74 -0.13 -7.28
CA GLU A 88 -27.39 1.23 -6.83
C GLU A 88 -27.06 2.13 -8.03
N ALA A 89 -26.29 1.63 -9.00
CA ALA A 89 -25.95 2.37 -10.22
C ALA A 89 -27.20 2.71 -11.07
N SER A 90 -28.18 1.81 -11.15
CA SER A 90 -29.42 2.03 -11.90
C SER A 90 -30.30 3.14 -11.29
N SER A 91 -30.23 3.31 -9.96
CA SER A 91 -31.01 4.30 -9.20
C SER A 91 -30.54 5.75 -9.37
N ILE A 92 -29.37 5.97 -9.98
CA ILE A 92 -28.81 7.31 -10.21
C ILE A 92 -29.67 8.02 -11.26
N SER A 93 -30.33 9.12 -10.90
CA SER A 93 -31.09 9.95 -11.84
C SER A 93 -30.15 10.87 -12.63
N ALA A 94 -30.41 11.03 -13.93
CA ALA A 94 -29.64 11.93 -14.78
C ALA A 94 -30.28 13.34 -14.77
N PRO A 95 -29.50 14.42 -14.53
CA PRO A 95 -30.02 15.78 -14.60
C PRO A 95 -30.52 16.13 -16.01
N SER A 96 -31.52 17.02 -16.12
CA SER A 96 -32.20 17.36 -17.38
C SER A 96 -31.32 18.10 -18.41
N TYR A 97 -30.19 18.67 -17.99
CA TYR A 97 -29.25 19.40 -18.85
C TYR A 97 -27.89 18.68 -18.92
N ILE A 98 -27.74 17.78 -19.90
CA ILE A 98 -26.49 17.05 -20.18
C ILE A 98 -26.05 17.34 -21.63
N SER A 99 -24.75 17.51 -21.85
CA SER A 99 -24.13 17.65 -23.18
C SER A 99 -24.44 16.44 -24.08
N SER A 100 -24.55 16.63 -25.39
CA SER A 100 -24.84 15.55 -26.35
C SER A 100 -23.82 14.39 -26.28
N SER A 101 -22.54 14.71 -26.07
CA SER A 101 -21.46 13.73 -25.93
C SER A 101 -21.51 12.93 -24.63
N GLU A 102 -22.00 13.53 -23.55
CA GLU A 102 -22.17 12.88 -22.24
C GLU A 102 -23.43 12.04 -22.17
N LYS A 103 -24.51 12.48 -22.83
CA LYS A 103 -25.74 11.69 -22.98
C LYS A 103 -25.42 10.33 -23.60
N GLN A 104 -24.59 10.28 -24.65
CA GLN A 104 -24.19 9.04 -25.30
C GLN A 104 -23.36 8.12 -24.39
N LYS A 105 -22.47 8.67 -23.55
CA LYS A 105 -21.71 7.88 -22.57
C LYS A 105 -22.62 7.32 -21.49
N VAL A 106 -23.53 8.13 -20.94
CA VAL A 106 -24.48 7.72 -19.91
C VAL A 106 -25.43 6.64 -20.44
N THR A 107 -25.94 6.76 -21.67
CA THR A 107 -26.78 5.71 -22.27
C THR A 107 -26.00 4.41 -22.48
N SER A 108 -24.75 4.48 -22.94
CA SER A 108 -23.87 3.30 -23.07
C SER A 108 -23.65 2.60 -21.72
N TYR A 109 -23.34 3.35 -20.65
CA TYR A 109 -23.16 2.77 -19.32
C TYR A 109 -24.45 2.17 -18.75
N ARG A 110 -25.61 2.82 -18.97
CA ARG A 110 -26.90 2.28 -18.53
C ARG A 110 -27.26 0.99 -19.26
N GLN A 111 -27.01 0.92 -20.56
CA GLN A 111 -27.20 -0.32 -21.33
C GLN A 111 -26.30 -1.45 -20.81
N LYS A 112 -25.04 -1.15 -20.49
CA LYS A 112 -24.10 -2.13 -19.88
C LYS A 112 -24.59 -2.60 -18.52
N ILE A 113 -25.01 -1.69 -17.65
CA ILE A 113 -25.53 -2.02 -16.31
C ILE A 113 -26.77 -2.91 -16.42
N SER A 114 -27.70 -2.60 -17.33
CA SER A 114 -28.90 -3.40 -17.55
C SER A 114 -28.56 -4.81 -18.06
N LYS A 115 -27.59 -4.94 -18.96
CA LYS A 115 -27.13 -6.24 -19.46
C LYS A 115 -26.51 -7.08 -18.34
N TRP A 116 -25.58 -6.50 -17.59
CA TRP A 116 -24.89 -7.17 -16.48
C TRP A 116 -25.85 -7.54 -15.34
N GLN A 117 -26.85 -6.72 -15.07
CA GLN A 117 -27.88 -7.03 -14.08
C GLN A 117 -28.67 -8.29 -14.46
N GLY A 118 -28.97 -8.47 -15.75
CA GLY A 118 -29.59 -9.69 -16.28
C GLY A 118 -28.69 -10.92 -16.11
N GLU A 119 -27.45 -10.83 -16.59
CA GLU A 119 -26.48 -11.94 -16.56
C GLU A 119 -26.14 -12.39 -15.12
N VAL A 120 -25.94 -11.45 -14.21
CA VAL A 120 -25.67 -11.75 -12.79
C VAL A 120 -26.90 -12.35 -12.10
N SER A 121 -28.10 -11.85 -12.41
CA SER A 121 -29.35 -12.40 -11.84
C SER A 121 -29.64 -13.81 -12.34
N GLU A 122 -29.41 -14.09 -13.62
CA GLU A 122 -29.55 -15.42 -14.22
C GLU A 122 -28.57 -16.41 -13.59
N ARG A 123 -27.30 -16.01 -13.38
CA ARG A 123 -26.30 -16.86 -12.73
C ARG A 123 -26.63 -17.12 -11.26
N LEU A 124 -27.08 -16.10 -10.52
CA LEU A 124 -27.54 -16.27 -9.13
C LEU A 124 -28.71 -17.24 -9.01
N HIS A 125 -29.63 -17.23 -9.97
CA HIS A 125 -30.73 -18.19 -10.02
C HIS A 125 -30.23 -19.60 -10.36
N ALA A 126 -29.29 -19.74 -11.29
CA ALA A 126 -28.68 -21.02 -11.63
C ALA A 126 -27.88 -21.65 -10.47
N LEU A 127 -27.31 -20.83 -9.58
CA LEU A 127 -26.51 -21.26 -8.43
C LEU A 127 -27.36 -21.50 -7.15
N ASN A 128 -28.64 -21.14 -7.12
CA ASN A 128 -29.55 -21.37 -5.98
C ASN A 128 -30.70 -22.33 -6.36
N PRO A 129 -30.49 -23.65 -6.40
CA PRO A 129 -31.56 -24.59 -6.70
C PRO A 129 -32.34 -24.99 -5.44
N SER A 130 -33.12 -24.07 -4.83
CA SER A 130 -34.20 -24.45 -3.90
C SER A 130 -35.03 -23.28 -3.36
N THR A 131 -36.12 -22.95 -4.06
CA THR A 131 -37.44 -22.72 -3.47
C THR A 131 -38.50 -23.19 -4.48
N GLY A 132 -39.09 -24.36 -4.25
CA GLY A 132 -40.26 -24.83 -5.00
C GLY A 132 -40.26 -26.33 -5.29
N LEU A 133 -40.70 -27.14 -4.31
CA LEU A 133 -41.23 -28.48 -4.58
C LEU A 133 -42.57 -28.33 -5.31
N SER A 134 -42.68 -28.91 -6.50
CA SER A 134 -43.95 -29.35 -7.09
C SER A 134 -43.73 -30.74 -7.67
N SER A 135 -44.51 -31.67 -7.15
CA SER A 135 -44.57 -33.09 -7.46
C SER A 135 -45.05 -33.36 -8.89
N THR A 136 -44.33 -34.18 -9.65
CA THR A 136 -44.99 -35.26 -10.42
C THR A 136 -44.04 -36.43 -10.66
N SER A 137 -44.53 -37.61 -10.29
CA SER A 137 -44.01 -38.96 -10.52
C SER A 137 -43.61 -39.25 -11.97
N THR A 138 -42.58 -40.09 -12.19
CA THR A 138 -42.59 -41.26 -13.10
C THR A 138 -41.29 -42.10 -12.96
N SER A 139 -41.39 -43.18 -12.17
CA SER A 139 -40.86 -44.56 -12.31
C SER A 139 -39.45 -44.94 -12.85
N ARG A 140 -38.86 -45.89 -12.08
CA ARG A 140 -38.03 -47.09 -12.43
C ARG A 140 -36.54 -46.85 -12.79
N SER A 141 -35.54 -47.65 -12.36
CA SER A 141 -35.49 -48.94 -11.65
C SER A 141 -34.03 -49.39 -11.36
N HIS A 142 -33.85 -50.26 -10.35
CA HIS A 142 -32.75 -51.24 -10.08
C HIS A 142 -31.40 -50.72 -9.48
N GLN A 143 -31.07 -51.06 -8.21
CA GLN A 143 -30.37 -52.28 -7.71
C GLN A 143 -28.92 -52.40 -8.27
N LYS A 144 -27.83 -52.71 -7.55
CA LYS A 144 -27.61 -53.50 -6.32
C LYS A 144 -26.13 -53.34 -5.85
N GLU A 145 -25.92 -53.37 -4.53
CA GLU A 145 -24.85 -54.01 -3.70
C GLU A 145 -23.35 -54.13 -4.13
N LYS A 146 -22.47 -53.86 -3.14
CA LYS A 146 -21.04 -54.30 -3.00
C LYS A 146 -20.96 -55.81 -2.62
N PRO A 147 -19.80 -56.48 -2.27
CA PRO A 147 -18.37 -56.11 -2.21
C PRO A 147 -17.31 -57.18 -2.68
N LEU A 148 -16.01 -56.78 -2.65
CA LEU A 148 -14.75 -57.52 -2.32
C LEU A 148 -14.40 -58.88 -2.96
N THR A 149 -13.21 -59.00 -3.59
CA THR A 149 -12.14 -59.99 -3.26
C THR A 149 -10.83 -59.75 -4.05
N SER A 150 -9.74 -60.24 -3.45
CA SER A 150 -8.30 -60.19 -3.73
C SER A 150 -7.76 -60.92 -4.97
N ARG A 151 -6.60 -60.47 -5.52
CA ARG A 151 -5.30 -61.20 -5.63
C ARG A 151 -4.36 -60.61 -6.71
N GLN A 152 -3.05 -60.50 -6.36
CA GLN A 152 -1.81 -60.76 -7.15
C GLN A 152 -1.62 -60.05 -8.52
N ASP A 153 -0.47 -59.54 -8.98
CA ASP A 153 0.96 -59.86 -8.79
C ASP A 153 1.85 -58.68 -9.29
N LEU A 154 3.12 -58.66 -8.84
CA LEU A 154 4.24 -57.87 -9.39
C LEU A 154 4.72 -58.43 -10.77
N PRO A 155 5.47 -57.67 -11.60
CA PRO A 155 6.94 -57.82 -11.55
C PRO A 155 7.79 -56.55 -11.79
N ARG A 156 9.08 -56.79 -11.53
CA ARG A 156 10.26 -55.94 -11.37
C ARG A 156 10.79 -55.22 -12.62
N ARG A 157 11.51 -54.14 -12.31
CA ARG A 157 12.58 -53.43 -13.05
C ARG A 157 13.62 -54.38 -13.71
N PRO A 158 14.36 -53.88 -14.71
CA PRO A 158 15.81 -54.01 -14.61
C PRO A 158 16.59 -52.73 -14.95
N THR A 159 17.74 -52.62 -14.32
CA THR A 159 18.85 -51.68 -14.53
C THR A 159 19.77 -52.15 -15.66
N ARG A 160 20.35 -51.24 -16.47
CA ARG A 160 21.75 -51.40 -16.92
C ARG A 160 22.39 -50.12 -17.47
N ASN A 161 23.68 -50.00 -17.16
CA ASN A 161 24.67 -48.97 -17.47
C ASN A 161 24.95 -48.72 -18.96
N GLY A 162 25.47 -47.54 -19.28
CA GLY A 162 26.17 -47.25 -20.53
C GLY A 162 26.66 -45.80 -20.64
N SER A 163 27.98 -45.64 -20.59
CA SER A 163 28.79 -44.43 -20.73
C SER A 163 28.70 -43.69 -22.08
N ALA A 164 29.07 -42.40 -22.07
CA ALA A 164 30.06 -41.75 -22.98
C ALA A 164 29.62 -40.46 -23.71
N LEU A 165 30.39 -39.40 -23.42
CA LEU A 165 30.91 -38.32 -24.28
C LEU A 165 30.03 -37.23 -24.95
N GLY A 166 30.46 -35.98 -24.66
CA GLY A 166 30.55 -34.84 -25.58
C GLY A 166 29.32 -33.92 -25.62
N ASN A 167 29.42 -32.60 -25.75
CA ASN A 167 30.52 -31.65 -25.78
C ASN A 167 29.90 -30.22 -25.69
N GLN A 168 30.69 -29.22 -25.32
CA GLN A 168 30.45 -27.77 -25.48
C GLN A 168 29.44 -27.07 -24.54
N SER A 169 29.94 -26.18 -23.69
CA SER A 169 30.03 -24.75 -24.06
C SER A 169 30.58 -23.94 -22.89
N THR A 170 31.63 -23.20 -23.22
CA THR A 170 32.37 -22.24 -22.40
C THR A 170 31.46 -21.15 -21.81
N ARG A 171 31.45 -20.97 -20.49
CA ARG A 171 31.07 -19.70 -19.87
C ARG A 171 32.13 -19.28 -18.86
N ALA A 172 32.89 -18.27 -19.25
CA ALA A 172 33.99 -17.68 -18.51
C ALA A 172 33.54 -17.23 -17.11
N SER A 173 34.21 -17.78 -16.10
CA SER A 173 34.20 -17.33 -14.73
C SER A 173 34.96 -16.00 -14.66
N TYR A 174 34.24 -14.89 -14.53
CA TYR A 174 34.83 -13.62 -14.12
C TYR A 174 35.04 -13.65 -12.60
N VAL A 175 36.16 -14.21 -12.16
CA VAL A 175 36.68 -14.00 -10.80
C VAL A 175 37.65 -12.82 -10.88
N LYS A 176 37.24 -11.66 -10.38
CA LYS A 176 38.13 -10.52 -10.17
C LYS A 176 38.70 -10.63 -8.74
N PRO A 177 40.02 -10.48 -8.54
CA PRO A 177 40.63 -10.58 -7.21
C PRO A 177 40.25 -9.37 -6.33
N PRO A 178 40.20 -9.51 -4.99
CA PRO A 178 39.81 -8.43 -4.09
C PRO A 178 40.97 -7.45 -3.95
N GLY A 179 40.80 -6.24 -4.49
CA GLY A 179 41.65 -5.10 -4.20
C GLY A 179 41.23 -4.43 -2.89
N GLU A 180 42.19 -4.19 -2.02
CA GLU A 180 42.11 -3.58 -0.68
C GLU A 180 41.51 -2.15 -0.64
N SER A 181 40.99 -1.63 -1.75
CA SER A 181 40.41 -0.29 -1.90
C SER A 181 38.91 -0.21 -1.58
N SER A 182 38.16 -1.32 -1.63
CA SER A 182 36.72 -1.33 -1.29
C SER A 182 36.48 -1.18 0.22
N ASN A 183 37.30 -1.82 1.06
CA ASN A 183 37.16 -1.75 2.52
C ASN A 183 37.39 -0.33 3.07
N SER A 184 38.32 0.44 2.49
CA SER A 184 38.57 1.81 2.94
C SER A 184 37.40 2.75 2.63
N TYR A 185 36.75 2.58 1.47
CA TYR A 185 35.60 3.39 1.08
C TYR A 185 34.37 3.05 1.92
N GLU A 186 34.12 1.76 2.14
CA GLU A 186 33.03 1.29 3.01
C GLU A 186 33.24 1.72 4.46
N ALA A 187 34.46 1.66 4.98
CA ALA A 187 34.78 2.16 6.32
C ALA A 187 34.47 3.66 6.46
N LYS A 188 34.83 4.47 5.45
CA LYS A 188 34.48 5.90 5.42
C LYS A 188 32.96 6.12 5.38
N LEU A 189 32.22 5.34 4.58
CA LEU A 189 30.76 5.41 4.54
C LEU A 189 30.14 5.06 5.90
N VAL A 190 30.64 4.03 6.58
CA VAL A 190 30.20 3.64 7.92
C VAL A 190 30.48 4.74 8.94
N GLU A 191 31.67 5.35 8.90
CA GLU A 191 32.03 6.47 9.77
C GLU A 191 31.14 7.70 9.53
N MET A 192 30.83 8.00 8.27
CA MET A 192 29.90 9.09 7.91
C MET A 192 28.48 8.81 8.42
N ILE A 193 27.97 7.58 8.28
CA ILE A 193 26.66 7.18 8.84
C ILE A 193 26.66 7.36 10.37
N ASN A 194 27.74 6.95 11.03
CA ASN A 194 27.88 7.06 12.49
C ASN A 194 27.90 8.49 12.99
N THR A 195 28.36 9.43 12.16
CA THR A 195 28.50 10.83 12.54
C THR A 195 27.26 11.64 12.16
N ALA A 196 26.68 11.39 10.98
CA ALA A 196 25.61 12.21 10.42
C ALA A 196 24.20 11.66 10.65
N ILE A 197 24.05 10.34 10.82
CA ILE A 197 22.74 9.66 10.80
C ILE A 197 22.42 9.02 12.15
N VAL A 198 23.42 8.48 12.85
CA VAL A 198 23.20 7.80 14.13
C VAL A 198 23.03 8.81 15.25
N ASP A 199 21.82 8.88 15.80
CA ASP A 199 21.54 9.57 17.05
C ASP A 199 21.72 8.56 18.19
N ARG A 200 22.84 8.66 18.93
CA ARG A 200 23.21 7.67 19.96
C ARG A 200 22.28 7.67 21.17
N SER A 201 21.46 8.71 21.34
CA SER A 201 20.44 8.75 22.39
C SER A 201 19.42 9.85 22.10
N PRO A 202 18.25 9.55 21.51
CA PRO A 202 17.17 10.50 21.49
C PRO A 202 16.74 10.78 22.94
N SER A 203 17.07 11.97 23.44
CA SER A 203 16.78 12.42 24.83
C SER A 203 15.29 12.69 25.09
N VAL A 204 14.40 12.14 24.26
CA VAL A 204 12.96 12.36 24.29
C VAL A 204 12.31 11.16 24.95
N LYS A 205 11.59 11.38 26.04
CA LYS A 205 10.83 10.34 26.73
C LYS A 205 9.41 10.23 26.17
N TRP A 206 8.74 9.12 26.48
CA TRP A 206 7.34 8.92 26.11
C TRP A 206 6.39 9.99 26.69
N GLU A 207 6.76 10.54 27.84
CA GLU A 207 6.05 11.59 28.58
C GLU A 207 6.16 12.97 27.90
N ASP A 208 7.23 13.21 27.13
CA ASP A 208 7.44 14.49 26.44
C ASP A 208 6.53 14.65 25.23
N VAL A 209 5.99 13.54 24.70
CA VAL A 209 5.04 13.54 23.60
C VAL A 209 3.62 13.69 24.17
N ALA A 210 3.01 14.85 24.02
CA ALA A 210 1.65 15.08 24.50
C ALA A 210 0.59 14.43 23.57
N GLY A 211 -0.33 13.67 24.15
CA GLY A 211 -1.45 13.06 23.41
C GLY A 211 -1.02 11.89 22.51
N LEU A 212 -1.74 11.72 21.39
CA LEU A 212 -1.50 10.67 20.39
C LEU A 212 -1.57 9.23 20.94
N GLU A 213 -2.43 8.96 21.91
CA GLU A 213 -2.50 7.65 22.60
C GLU A 213 -2.67 6.47 21.64
N LYS A 214 -3.47 6.62 20.58
CA LYS A 214 -3.62 5.57 19.55
C LYS A 214 -2.32 5.31 18.79
N ALA A 215 -1.58 6.35 18.45
CA ALA A 215 -0.30 6.22 17.76
C ALA A 215 0.76 5.61 18.69
N LYS A 216 0.80 6.07 19.94
CA LYS A 216 1.67 5.54 20.99
C LYS A 216 1.41 4.05 21.21
N GLN A 217 0.15 3.65 21.36
CA GLN A 217 -0.22 2.25 21.56
C GLN A 217 0.22 1.38 20.38
N ALA A 218 -0.04 1.81 19.14
CA ALA A 218 0.40 1.08 17.96
C ALA A 218 1.92 0.94 17.87
N LEU A 219 2.67 1.99 18.22
CA LEU A 219 4.13 1.97 18.26
C LEU A 219 4.68 1.09 19.38
N LEU A 220 4.04 1.10 20.55
CA LEU A 220 4.37 0.22 21.67
C LEU A 220 4.27 -1.25 21.23
N GLU A 221 3.16 -1.62 20.60
CA GLU A 221 2.90 -2.98 20.13
C GLU A 221 3.83 -3.43 19.00
N MET A 222 4.25 -2.50 18.13
CA MET A 222 5.06 -2.82 16.97
C MET A 222 6.57 -2.81 17.23
N VAL A 223 7.04 -1.98 18.17
CA VAL A 223 8.48 -1.74 18.36
C VAL A 223 8.94 -2.21 19.74
N ILE A 224 8.23 -1.79 20.79
CA ILE A 224 8.67 -2.00 22.17
C ILE A 224 8.37 -3.43 22.63
N LEU A 225 7.14 -3.91 22.42
CA LEU A 225 6.74 -5.27 22.84
C LEU A 225 7.55 -6.38 22.16
N PRO A 226 7.82 -6.34 20.84
CA PRO A 226 8.62 -7.38 20.20
C PRO A 226 10.07 -7.37 20.67
N THR A 227 10.61 -6.21 21.06
CA THR A 227 11.96 -6.11 21.62
C THR A 227 12.02 -6.69 23.04
N LYS A 228 10.98 -6.43 23.87
CA LYS A 228 10.93 -6.90 25.27
C LYS A 228 10.50 -8.37 25.43
N ARG A 229 9.61 -8.88 24.57
CA ARG A 229 9.05 -10.24 24.66
C ARG A 229 9.01 -10.95 23.30
N ARG A 230 10.19 -11.35 22.82
CA ARG A 230 10.35 -12.02 21.51
C ARG A 230 9.60 -13.36 21.42
N ASP A 231 9.37 -14.02 22.55
CA ASP A 231 8.63 -15.27 22.71
C ASP A 231 7.18 -15.18 22.22
N LEU A 232 6.53 -14.03 22.40
CA LEU A 232 5.13 -13.83 22.01
C LEU A 232 4.97 -13.51 20.51
N PHE A 233 5.98 -12.90 19.88
CA PHE A 233 5.93 -12.38 18.51
C PHE A 233 6.54 -13.35 17.50
N THR A 234 6.03 -14.58 17.47
CA THR A 234 6.47 -15.66 16.57
C THR A 234 5.42 -15.94 15.47
N GLY A 235 5.86 -16.53 14.36
CA GLY A 235 4.97 -16.96 13.27
C GLY A 235 4.18 -15.79 12.65
N LEU A 236 2.85 -15.86 12.74
CA LEU A 236 1.92 -14.86 12.21
C LEU A 236 1.86 -13.58 13.07
N ARG A 237 2.28 -13.66 14.35
CA ARG A 237 2.28 -12.52 15.29
C ARG A 237 3.52 -11.64 15.17
N ARG A 238 4.34 -11.82 14.13
CA ARG A 238 5.53 -10.99 13.93
C ARG A 238 5.13 -9.53 13.70
N PRO A 239 5.84 -8.56 14.30
CA PRO A 239 5.56 -7.16 14.07
C PRO A 239 5.85 -6.80 12.62
N ALA A 240 5.07 -5.86 12.07
CA ALA A 240 5.38 -5.28 10.77
C ALA A 240 6.68 -4.46 10.88
N ARG A 241 7.55 -4.58 9.87
CA ARG A 241 8.86 -3.91 9.82
C ARG A 241 8.79 -2.49 9.27
N GLY A 242 7.69 -2.14 8.61
CA GLY A 242 7.46 -0.83 8.02
C GLY A 242 6.28 -0.11 8.65
N LEU A 243 6.52 1.13 9.07
CA LEU A 243 5.53 2.04 9.61
C LEU A 243 5.55 3.37 8.84
N LEU A 244 4.38 3.90 8.49
CA LEU A 244 4.23 5.24 7.93
C LEU A 244 3.51 6.15 8.94
N LEU A 245 4.17 7.23 9.35
CA LEU A 245 3.59 8.34 10.09
C LEU A 245 3.20 9.44 9.12
N PHE A 246 1.93 9.81 9.07
CA PHE A 246 1.47 10.87 8.16
C PHE A 246 0.52 11.85 8.85
N GLY A 247 0.50 13.09 8.37
CA GLY A 247 -0.38 14.13 8.89
C GLY A 247 0.19 15.52 8.66
N PRO A 248 -0.48 16.58 9.14
CA PRO A 248 0.01 17.96 8.98
C PRO A 248 1.41 18.15 9.59
N PRO A 249 2.23 19.07 9.04
CA PRO A 249 3.55 19.37 9.57
C PRO A 249 3.46 19.88 11.02
N GLY A 250 4.53 19.69 11.79
CA GLY A 250 4.63 20.26 13.14
C GLY A 250 3.79 19.61 14.23
N ASN A 251 3.36 18.35 14.06
CA ASN A 251 2.59 17.59 15.06
C ASN A 251 3.41 16.47 15.74
N GLY A 252 4.73 16.64 15.81
CA GLY A 252 5.59 15.77 16.61
C GLY A 252 5.87 14.38 16.02
N LYS A 253 5.79 14.18 14.70
CA LYS A 253 6.09 12.88 14.05
C LYS A 253 7.53 12.41 14.34
N THR A 254 8.50 13.31 14.14
CA THR A 254 9.92 13.08 14.43
C THR A 254 10.17 12.88 15.93
N MET A 255 9.48 13.65 16.77
CA MET A 255 9.59 13.54 18.24
C MET A 255 9.04 12.21 18.75
N LEU A 256 7.92 11.74 18.19
CA LEU A 256 7.33 10.44 18.49
C LEU A 256 8.28 9.30 18.10
N ALA A 257 8.87 9.34 16.90
CA ALA A 257 9.83 8.33 16.47
C ALA A 257 11.08 8.28 17.37
N LYS A 258 11.59 9.45 17.78
CA LYS A 258 12.69 9.56 18.74
C LYS A 258 12.33 8.96 20.10
N ALA A 259 11.13 9.25 20.61
CA ALA A 259 10.64 8.68 21.86
C ALA A 259 10.55 7.14 21.81
N VAL A 260 10.10 6.58 20.67
CA VAL A 260 10.02 5.12 20.47
C VAL A 260 11.40 4.48 20.55
N ALA A 261 12.40 5.07 19.89
CA ALA A 261 13.75 4.53 19.90
C ALA A 261 14.37 4.60 21.29
N SER A 262 14.12 5.67 22.05
CA SER A 262 14.57 5.81 23.44
C SER A 262 13.97 4.74 24.36
N GLU A 263 12.65 4.53 24.29
CA GLU A 263 11.93 3.55 25.12
C GLU A 263 12.26 2.09 24.77
N SER A 264 12.64 1.83 23.52
CA SER A 264 13.07 0.50 23.05
C SER A 264 14.57 0.25 23.21
N GLN A 265 15.34 1.24 23.70
CA GLN A 265 16.81 1.21 23.73
C GLN A 265 17.41 0.83 22.36
N ALA A 266 16.73 1.25 21.28
CA ALA A 266 17.14 0.94 19.92
C ALA A 266 18.05 2.02 19.36
N THR A 267 19.01 1.61 18.52
CA THR A 267 19.85 2.54 17.77
C THR A 267 18.97 3.35 16.80
N PHE A 268 18.95 4.68 16.93
CA PHE A 268 18.15 5.55 16.08
C PHE A 268 18.97 6.08 14.90
N PHE A 269 18.55 5.77 13.68
CA PHE A 269 19.10 6.31 12.45
C PHE A 269 18.14 7.36 11.91
N ASN A 270 18.51 8.63 12.02
CA ASN A 270 17.72 9.75 11.49
C ASN A 270 18.19 10.11 10.08
N VAL A 271 17.41 9.75 9.09
CA VAL A 271 17.71 9.98 7.68
C VAL A 271 16.70 10.97 7.11
N SER A 272 17.18 12.15 6.72
CA SER A 272 16.37 13.06 5.90
C SER A 272 16.45 12.60 4.44
N ALA A 273 15.30 12.32 3.82
CA ALA A 273 15.26 11.83 2.45
C ALA A 273 15.85 12.86 1.45
N SER A 274 15.62 14.15 1.69
CA SER A 274 16.22 15.27 0.93
C SER A 274 17.75 15.34 1.08
N SER A 275 18.30 14.87 2.21
CA SER A 275 19.76 14.78 2.40
C SER A 275 20.39 13.64 1.58
N LEU A 276 19.67 12.54 1.35
CA LEU A 276 20.17 11.40 0.56
C LEU A 276 20.39 11.77 -0.92
N THR A 277 19.52 12.62 -1.48
CA THR A 277 19.58 12.99 -2.91
C THR A 277 20.50 14.17 -3.18
N SER A 278 20.68 15.09 -2.24
CA SER A 278 21.46 16.32 -2.45
C SER A 278 22.95 16.13 -2.14
N LYS A 279 23.28 15.55 -0.97
CA LYS A 279 24.67 15.43 -0.51
C LYS A 279 25.41 14.23 -1.12
N TRP A 280 24.70 13.25 -1.68
CA TRP A 280 25.25 11.94 -2.04
C TRP A 280 24.91 11.50 -3.47
N VAL A 281 24.87 12.46 -4.40
CA VAL A 281 24.63 12.18 -5.83
C VAL A 281 25.70 11.22 -6.36
N GLY A 282 25.28 10.06 -6.88
CA GLY A 282 26.18 9.03 -7.43
C GLY A 282 26.60 7.94 -6.43
N GLU A 283 26.39 8.14 -5.13
CA GLU A 283 26.75 7.17 -4.08
C GLU A 283 25.60 6.79 -3.15
N ALA A 284 24.44 7.41 -3.33
CA ALA A 284 23.26 7.19 -2.48
C ALA A 284 22.84 5.71 -2.42
N GLU A 285 23.01 4.93 -3.49
CA GLU A 285 22.74 3.47 -3.50
C GLU A 285 23.63 2.72 -2.50
N LYS A 286 24.95 2.97 -2.54
CA LYS A 286 25.90 2.35 -1.61
C LYS A 286 25.64 2.80 -0.18
N LEU A 287 25.26 4.06 0.01
CA LEU A 287 24.91 4.60 1.32
C LEU A 287 23.67 3.90 1.90
N VAL A 288 22.62 3.69 1.10
CA VAL A 288 21.41 2.97 1.53
C VAL A 288 21.76 1.53 1.89
N ARG A 289 22.54 0.82 1.06
CA ARG A 289 23.02 -0.53 1.40
C ARG A 289 23.79 -0.56 2.72
N THR A 290 24.75 0.35 2.87
CA THR A 290 25.58 0.45 4.08
C THR A 290 24.74 0.81 5.31
N LEU A 291 23.76 1.70 5.17
CA LEU A 291 22.82 2.07 6.24
C LEU A 291 22.07 0.85 6.78
N PHE A 292 21.50 0.03 5.90
CA PHE A 292 20.79 -1.18 6.33
C PHE A 292 21.76 -2.21 6.95
N THR A 293 22.96 -2.40 6.39
CA THR A 293 23.98 -3.27 6.98
C THR A 293 24.38 -2.83 8.39
N VAL A 294 24.60 -1.53 8.59
CA VAL A 294 24.95 -0.97 9.91
C VAL A 294 23.75 -1.04 10.88
N ALA A 295 22.52 -0.84 10.39
CA ALA A 295 21.33 -1.00 11.21
C ALA A 295 21.15 -2.46 11.66
N VAL A 296 21.44 -3.43 10.79
CA VAL A 296 21.40 -4.86 11.11
C VAL A 296 22.48 -5.23 12.12
N SER A 297 23.70 -4.67 12.03
CA SER A 297 24.77 -4.96 13.00
C SER A 297 24.54 -4.32 14.38
N ARG A 298 23.64 -3.33 14.48
CA ARG A 298 23.34 -2.57 15.71
C ARG A 298 21.95 -2.83 16.29
N GLN A 299 21.35 -3.97 15.96
CA GLN A 299 20.02 -4.34 16.42
C GLN A 299 19.91 -4.35 17.96
N PRO A 300 18.76 -3.93 18.54
CA PRO A 300 17.57 -3.40 17.86
C PRO A 300 17.81 -1.99 17.26
N SER A 301 17.28 -1.76 16.06
CA SER A 301 17.51 -0.52 15.31
C SER A 301 16.23 0.05 14.72
N VAL A 302 16.10 1.38 14.77
CA VAL A 302 15.02 2.15 14.15
C VAL A 302 15.59 3.07 13.08
N ILE A 303 15.22 2.84 11.83
CA ILE A 303 15.54 3.72 10.71
C ILE A 303 14.37 4.67 10.52
N PHE A 304 14.56 5.95 10.86
CA PHE A 304 13.57 7.00 10.64
C PHE A 304 13.90 7.77 9.37
N MET A 305 12.95 7.80 8.44
CA MET A 305 13.04 8.57 7.20
C MET A 305 12.07 9.74 7.24
N ASP A 306 12.59 10.95 7.45
CA ASP A 306 11.78 12.17 7.36
C ASP A 306 11.64 12.63 5.91
N GLU A 307 10.50 13.24 5.61
CA GLU A 307 10.13 13.70 4.26
C GLU A 307 10.28 12.59 3.20
N ILE A 308 9.83 11.37 3.54
CA ILE A 308 10.03 10.19 2.69
C ILE A 308 9.43 10.38 1.28
N ASP A 309 8.42 11.26 1.13
CA ASP A 309 7.83 11.66 -0.15
C ASP A 309 8.82 12.32 -1.11
N CYS A 310 9.86 13.00 -0.63
CA CYS A 310 10.86 13.64 -1.49
C CYS A 310 11.64 12.62 -2.33
N VAL A 311 11.86 11.41 -1.81
CA VAL A 311 12.60 10.35 -2.51
C VAL A 311 11.65 9.25 -3.00
N MET A 312 10.60 8.94 -2.27
CA MET A 312 9.71 7.81 -2.53
C MET A 312 8.41 8.19 -3.26
N SER A 313 8.41 9.32 -3.97
CA SER A 313 7.25 9.77 -4.73
C SER A 313 6.91 8.90 -5.94
N THR A 314 5.66 8.98 -6.40
CA THR A 314 5.19 8.31 -7.63
C THR A 314 6.09 8.66 -8.81
N ARG A 315 6.47 7.64 -9.58
CA ARG A 315 7.37 7.78 -10.73
C ARG A 315 6.78 8.77 -11.73
N LYS A 316 7.51 9.87 -11.97
CA LYS A 316 7.19 10.81 -13.05
C LYS A 316 8.07 10.51 -14.26
N ALA A 317 7.56 10.79 -15.46
CA ALA A 317 8.30 10.57 -16.72
C ALA A 317 9.64 11.33 -16.72
N ASP A 318 9.65 12.54 -16.17
CA ASP A 318 10.81 13.44 -16.02
C ASP A 318 11.68 13.18 -14.78
N GLU A 319 11.50 12.04 -14.09
CA GLU A 319 12.30 11.75 -12.91
C GLU A 319 13.74 11.36 -13.25
N ASN A 320 14.70 11.96 -12.55
CA ASN A 320 16.12 11.65 -12.64
C ASN A 320 16.41 10.16 -12.37
N ASP A 321 17.21 9.52 -13.22
CA ASP A 321 17.57 8.10 -13.11
C ASP A 321 18.26 7.77 -11.78
N ALA A 322 19.01 8.71 -11.20
CA ALA A 322 19.62 8.53 -9.88
C ALA A 322 18.57 8.34 -8.77
N SER A 323 17.45 9.07 -8.83
CA SER A 323 16.34 8.91 -7.88
C SER A 323 15.68 7.53 -8.04
N ARG A 324 15.48 7.09 -9.28
CA ARG A 324 14.87 5.78 -9.59
C ARG A 324 15.71 4.62 -9.06
N ARG A 325 17.03 4.67 -9.23
CA ARG A 325 17.93 3.64 -8.71
C ARG A 325 17.98 3.66 -7.19
N LEU A 326 18.02 4.84 -6.56
CA LEU A 326 17.96 4.98 -5.10
C LEU A 326 16.68 4.36 -4.51
N LYS A 327 15.51 4.65 -5.10
CA LYS A 327 14.25 4.01 -4.69
C LYS A 327 14.32 2.50 -4.80
N SER A 328 14.82 2.01 -5.93
CA SER A 328 14.92 0.57 -6.21
C SER A 328 15.82 -0.12 -5.18
N GLU A 329 17.00 0.44 -4.91
CA GLU A 329 17.93 -0.09 -3.90
C GLU A 329 17.31 -0.06 -2.49
N PHE A 330 16.62 1.01 -2.11
CA PHE A 330 15.91 1.09 -0.83
C PHE A 330 14.88 -0.02 -0.66
N LEU A 331 14.06 -0.29 -1.70
CA LEU A 331 13.05 -1.34 -1.65
C LEU A 331 13.70 -2.73 -1.56
N ILE A 332 14.81 -2.96 -2.27
CA ILE A 332 15.57 -4.22 -2.19
C ILE A 332 16.13 -4.42 -0.78
N GLN A 333 16.75 -3.40 -0.18
CA GLN A 333 17.31 -3.49 1.17
C GLN A 333 16.21 -3.66 2.23
N PHE A 334 15.07 -2.97 2.07
CA PHE A 334 13.90 -3.14 2.93
C PHE A 334 13.40 -4.59 2.89
N ASP A 335 13.24 -5.16 1.70
CA ASP A 335 12.78 -6.54 1.55
C ASP A 335 13.81 -7.53 2.15
N GLY A 336 15.11 -7.25 1.97
CA GLY A 336 16.21 -7.98 2.59
C GLY A 336 16.06 -8.09 4.11
N VAL A 337 15.87 -6.96 4.81
CA VAL A 337 15.70 -6.98 6.28
C VAL A 337 14.37 -7.57 6.73
N THR A 338 13.35 -7.60 5.87
CA THR A 338 12.07 -8.28 6.19
C THR A 338 12.13 -9.78 6.02
N SER A 339 13.00 -10.27 5.13
CA SER A 339 13.12 -11.70 4.81
C SER A 339 13.71 -12.52 5.97
N ASN A 340 14.60 -11.91 6.75
CA ASN A 340 15.21 -12.54 7.90
C ASN A 340 14.36 -12.29 9.16
N SER A 341 13.69 -13.35 9.64
CA SER A 341 12.77 -13.22 10.76
C SER A 341 13.45 -12.83 12.10
N ASN A 342 14.77 -13.01 12.19
CA ASN A 342 15.54 -12.69 13.40
C ASN A 342 15.96 -11.22 13.48
N ASP A 343 15.90 -10.47 12.38
CA ASP A 343 16.36 -9.09 12.37
C ASP A 343 15.39 -8.19 13.16
N LEU A 344 15.91 -7.32 14.03
CA LEU A 344 15.15 -6.30 14.77
C LEU A 344 15.38 -4.90 14.19
N VAL A 345 15.22 -4.79 12.88
CA VAL A 345 15.26 -3.50 12.19
C VAL A 345 13.83 -3.07 11.87
N ILE A 346 13.47 -1.84 12.23
CA ILE A 346 12.17 -1.25 11.92
C ILE A 346 12.41 0.05 11.17
N VAL A 347 11.67 0.24 10.08
CA VAL A 347 11.71 1.43 9.25
C VAL A 347 10.45 2.24 9.49
N ILE A 348 10.63 3.50 9.88
CA ILE A 348 9.57 4.47 10.12
C ILE A 348 9.72 5.59 9.09
N GLY A 349 8.78 5.66 8.14
CA GLY A 349 8.68 6.80 7.23
C GLY A 349 7.79 7.89 7.82
N ALA A 350 8.16 9.15 7.68
CA ALA A 350 7.32 10.30 8.00
C ALA A 350 7.06 11.14 6.74
N THR A 351 5.81 11.54 6.53
CA THR A 351 5.43 12.42 5.42
C THR A 351 4.29 13.37 5.81
N ASN A 352 4.25 14.52 5.15
CA ASN A 352 3.10 15.42 5.19
C ASN A 352 2.12 15.18 4.03
N LYS A 353 2.53 14.39 3.03
CA LYS A 353 1.83 14.21 1.76
C LYS A 353 1.75 12.72 1.38
N PRO A 354 0.98 11.91 2.14
CA PRO A 354 0.89 10.47 1.89
C PRO A 354 0.39 10.13 0.48
N GLN A 355 -0.37 11.03 -0.17
CA GLN A 355 -0.87 10.86 -1.53
C GLN A 355 0.22 10.94 -2.62
N GLU A 356 1.39 11.51 -2.32
CA GLU A 356 2.49 11.61 -3.28
C GLU A 356 3.38 10.35 -3.30
N LEU A 357 3.19 9.42 -2.36
CA LEU A 357 4.01 8.21 -2.23
C LEU A 357 3.66 7.13 -3.26
N ASP A 358 4.69 6.45 -3.76
CA ASP A 358 4.55 5.30 -4.64
C ASP A 358 3.89 4.10 -3.94
N ASP A 359 3.04 3.37 -4.64
CA ASP A 359 2.33 2.19 -4.15
C ASP A 359 3.29 1.10 -3.68
N ALA A 360 4.45 0.98 -4.32
CA ALA A 360 5.49 0.02 -3.93
C ALA A 360 5.99 0.26 -2.50
N VAL A 361 6.10 1.53 -2.09
CA VAL A 361 6.55 1.93 -0.74
C VAL A 361 5.40 1.73 0.24
N LEU A 362 4.19 2.09 -0.15
CA LEU A 362 2.98 1.89 0.65
C LEU A 362 2.68 0.42 0.98
N ARG A 363 3.09 -0.53 0.12
CA ARG A 363 2.98 -1.98 0.39
C ARG A 363 3.97 -2.46 1.47
N ARG A 364 5.13 -1.81 1.58
CA ARG A 364 6.18 -2.14 2.57
C ARG A 364 5.91 -1.46 3.91
N LEU A 365 5.38 -0.25 3.88
CA LEU A 365 4.89 0.47 5.07
C LEU A 365 3.45 0.05 5.39
N VAL A 366 3.30 -1.21 5.82
CA VAL A 366 2.01 -1.87 6.05
C VAL A 366 1.15 -1.11 7.05
N LYS A 367 1.77 -0.61 8.13
CA LYS A 367 1.06 0.07 9.21
C LYS A 367 1.15 1.57 9.02
N ARG A 368 0.00 2.22 8.91
CA ARG A 368 -0.11 3.65 8.59
C ARG A 368 -0.85 4.34 9.73
N ILE A 369 -0.18 5.28 10.38
CA ILE A 369 -0.69 5.99 11.53
C ILE A 369 -0.87 7.45 11.14
N TYR A 370 -2.12 7.91 11.23
CA TYR A 370 -2.45 9.32 11.10
C TYR A 370 -2.14 10.06 12.40
N ILE A 371 -1.39 11.16 12.29
CA ILE A 371 -1.06 12.07 13.38
C ILE A 371 -1.88 13.35 13.19
N PRO A 372 -3.00 13.51 13.92
CA PRO A 372 -3.87 14.66 13.80
C PRO A 372 -3.26 15.92 14.42
N LEU A 373 -3.94 17.05 14.20
CA LEU A 373 -3.72 18.28 14.97
C LEU A 373 -4.05 18.06 16.45
N PRO A 374 -3.40 18.79 17.39
CA PRO A 374 -3.64 18.61 18.81
C PRO A 374 -5.02 19.14 19.25
N ASP A 375 -5.77 18.31 19.97
CA ASP A 375 -7.01 18.69 20.63
C ASP A 375 -6.78 19.72 21.74
N GLU A 376 -7.83 20.39 22.20
CA GLU A 376 -7.75 21.39 23.28
C GLU A 376 -7.02 20.85 24.53
N LYS A 377 -7.30 19.60 24.92
CA LYS A 377 -6.62 18.93 26.05
C LYS A 377 -5.13 18.78 25.81
N VAL A 378 -4.74 18.38 24.60
CA VAL A 378 -3.33 18.20 24.19
C VAL A 378 -2.63 19.55 24.12
N ARG A 379 -3.26 20.58 23.55
CA ARG A 379 -2.73 21.96 23.52
C ARG A 379 -2.48 22.49 24.93
N ARG A 380 -3.40 22.25 25.86
CA ARG A 380 -3.23 22.63 27.28
C ARG A 380 -2.05 21.90 27.92
N LEU A 381 -1.87 20.61 27.64
CA LEU A 381 -0.73 19.84 28.11
C LEU A 381 0.60 20.33 27.54
N LEU A 382 0.65 20.59 26.23
CA LEU A 382 1.81 21.17 25.55
C LEU A 382 2.20 22.51 26.18
N LEU A 383 1.23 23.40 26.38
CA LEU A 383 1.46 24.69 27.02
C LEU A 383 1.98 24.54 28.45
N LYS A 384 1.38 23.63 29.25
CA LYS A 384 1.87 23.33 30.60
C LYS A 384 3.30 22.79 30.61
N HIS A 385 3.65 21.89 29.68
CA HIS A 385 5.01 21.36 29.55
C HIS A 385 6.00 22.46 29.17
N LYS A 386 5.62 23.35 28.26
CA LYS A 386 6.46 24.48 27.82
C LYS A 386 6.72 25.50 28.91
N LEU A 387 5.69 25.80 29.70
CA LEU A 387 5.80 26.77 30.78
C LEU A 387 6.36 26.16 32.09
N LYS A 388 6.65 24.85 32.11
CA LYS A 388 7.23 24.17 33.26
C LYS A 388 8.62 24.75 33.55
N GLY A 389 8.76 25.45 34.68
CA GLY A 389 10.00 26.13 35.09
C GLY A 389 9.97 27.65 34.92
N GLN A 390 8.89 28.23 34.38
CA GLN A 390 8.64 29.67 34.39
C GLN A 390 7.51 30.01 35.39
N ALA A 391 7.60 31.14 36.07
CA ALA A 391 6.53 31.61 36.94
C ALA A 391 5.43 32.24 36.09
N PHE A 392 4.26 31.60 36.00
CA PHE A 392 3.10 32.15 35.30
C PHE A 392 1.82 31.89 36.09
N SER A 393 0.91 32.87 36.10
CA SER A 393 -0.45 32.74 36.62
C SER A 393 -1.42 32.85 35.46
N LEU A 394 -1.92 31.72 34.98
CA LEU A 394 -2.93 31.70 33.92
C LEU A 394 -4.30 31.32 34.50
N PRO A 395 -5.30 32.23 34.48
CA PRO A 395 -6.66 31.90 34.88
C PRO A 395 -7.25 30.88 33.90
N GLY A 396 -7.63 29.71 34.39
CA GLY A 396 -7.93 28.51 33.58
C GLY A 396 -9.14 28.57 32.62
N LYS A 397 -9.78 29.73 32.44
CA LYS A 397 -11.01 29.91 31.64
C LYS A 397 -10.82 30.52 30.24
N TYR A 398 -9.69 31.15 29.92
CA TYR A 398 -9.61 32.02 28.72
C TYR A 398 -8.61 31.61 27.62
N ILE A 399 -7.95 30.45 27.71
CA ILE A 399 -6.76 30.20 26.88
C ILE A 399 -7.10 29.77 25.42
N LEU A 400 -8.27 29.19 25.12
CA LEU A 400 -8.46 28.46 23.85
C LEU A 400 -9.76 28.67 23.04
N PRO A 401 -10.51 29.80 23.08
CA PRO A 401 -11.62 29.97 22.14
C PRO A 401 -11.20 30.39 20.71
N HIS A 402 -10.00 30.98 20.50
CA HIS A 402 -9.63 31.55 19.20
C HIS A 402 -8.57 30.79 18.37
N SER A 403 -7.95 29.72 18.89
CA SER A 403 -6.82 29.04 18.22
C SER A 403 -7.20 27.70 17.57
N VAL A 404 -8.31 27.67 16.82
CA VAL A 404 -9.01 26.42 16.45
C VAL A 404 -8.23 25.49 15.49
N ALA A 405 -7.14 25.94 14.85
CA ALA A 405 -6.47 25.14 13.81
C ALA A 405 -4.92 25.19 13.79
N HIS A 406 -4.28 25.53 14.91
CA HIS A 406 -2.82 25.69 14.94
C HIS A 406 -2.08 24.37 15.16
N ALA A 407 -1.03 24.13 14.37
CA ALA A 407 -0.14 22.98 14.54
C ALA A 407 0.59 23.08 15.88
N SER A 408 1.13 21.97 16.41
CA SER A 408 1.86 22.05 17.69
C SER A 408 3.03 23.04 17.59
N LEU A 409 3.67 23.17 16.42
CA LEU A 409 4.74 24.14 16.17
C LEU A 409 4.29 25.62 16.17
N ASP A 410 3.01 25.91 15.92
CA ASP A 410 2.49 27.29 15.98
C ASP A 410 2.29 27.78 17.42
N LEU A 411 2.29 26.85 18.38
CA LEU A 411 2.31 27.11 19.82
C LEU A 411 3.74 27.15 20.39
N PHE A 412 4.77 27.02 19.54
CA PHE A 412 6.19 26.95 19.93
C PHE A 412 6.93 28.25 19.66
#